data_AF-A0A533RTD9-F1
#
_entry.id   AF-A0A533RTD9-F1
#
_cell.length_a   1.000
_cell.length_b   1.000
_cell.length_c   1.000
_cell.angle_alpha   90.00
_cell.angle_beta   90.00
_cell.angle_gamma   90.00
#
_symmetry.space_group_name_H-M   'P 1'
#
loop_
_entity.id
_entity.type
_entity.pdbx_description
1 polymer ?
#
loop_
_entity_poly.entity_id
_entity_poly.type
_entity_poly.pdbx_seq_one_letter_code
_entity_poly.pdbx_strand_id
1 'polypeptide(L)' 'MSTSFETAHEALRARHSDKAYEHSVRTAATAEQLALIYGVDAVSARLAGLLHDWDRELDSDAVTTAAHAAGVP' A
#
# COMPACT_ATOMS: atom_id res chain seq x y z
N MET A 1 -2.64 -15.75 -6.54
CA MET A 1 -3.08 -14.69 -7.48
C MET A 1 -2.16 -13.49 -7.28
N SER A 2 -1.50 -13.01 -8.33
CA SER A 2 -0.71 -11.77 -8.23
C SER A 2 -1.67 -10.59 -8.27
N THR A 3 -1.68 -9.74 -7.25
CA THR A 3 -2.47 -8.50 -7.25
C THR A 3 -1.91 -7.56 -8.31
N SER A 4 -2.73 -7.12 -9.27
CA SER A 4 -2.31 -6.08 -10.22
C SER A 4 -2.29 -4.72 -9.53
N PHE A 5 -1.49 -3.80 -10.07
CA PHE A 5 -1.47 -2.42 -9.57
C PHE A 5 -2.85 -1.76 -9.66
N GLU A 6 -3.61 -2.02 -10.73
CA GLU A 6 -4.96 -1.48 -10.93
C GLU A 6 -5.92 -1.98 -9.84
N THR A 7 -5.92 -3.28 -9.55
CA THR A 7 -6.75 -3.86 -8.48
C THR A 7 -6.37 -3.29 -7.12
N ALA A 8 -5.06 -3.14 -6.83
CA ALA A 8 -4.60 -2.53 -5.59
C ALA A 8 -5.05 -1.06 -5.46
N HIS A 9 -5.04 -0.33 -6.57
CA HIS A 9 -5.40 1.07 -6.64
C HIS A 9 -6.89 1.30 -6.40
N GLU A 10 -7.76 0.50 -7.02
CA GLU A 10 -9.20 0.53 -6.76
C GLU A 10 -9.53 0.17 -5.32
N ALA A 11 -8.89 -0.87 -4.79
CA ALA A 11 -9.10 -1.32 -3.41
C ALA A 11 -8.67 -0.24 -2.40
N LEU A 12 -7.54 0.43 -2.64
CA LEU A 12 -7.08 1.52 -1.79
C LEU A 12 -7.99 2.74 -1.86
N ARG A 13 -8.47 3.10 -3.06
CA ARG A 13 -9.38 4.23 -3.26
C ARG A 13 -10.70 4.07 -2.51
N ALA A 14 -11.20 2.83 -2.41
CA ALA A 14 -12.41 2.50 -1.67
C ALA A 14 -12.19 2.46 -0.14
N ARG A 15 -10.95 2.23 0.30
CA ARG A 15 -10.60 2.04 1.71
C ARG A 15 -10.23 3.34 2.42
N HIS A 16 -9.47 4.21 1.77
CA HIS A 16 -8.87 5.40 2.38
C HIS A 16 -9.60 6.68 2.03
N SER A 17 -9.49 7.68 2.91
CA SER A 17 -9.79 9.07 2.55
C SER A 17 -8.96 9.55 1.36
N ASP A 18 -9.48 10.55 0.63
CA ASP A 18 -8.81 11.10 -0.55
C ASP A 18 -7.35 11.53 -0.26
N LYS A 19 -7.11 12.12 0.92
CA LYS A 19 -5.78 12.58 1.34
C LYS A 19 -4.80 11.43 1.55
N ALA A 20 -5.22 10.36 2.23
CA ALA A 20 -4.36 9.21 2.49
C ALA A 20 -4.11 8.42 1.20
N TYR A 21 -5.14 8.27 0.37
CA TYR A 21 -5.02 7.67 -0.95
C TYR A 21 -4.03 8.43 -1.85
N GLU A 22 -4.13 9.76 -1.96
CA GLU A 22 -3.19 10.58 -2.75
C GLU A 22 -1.75 10.46 -2.24
N HIS A 23 -1.56 10.38 -0.91
CA HIS A 23 -0.25 10.13 -0.32
C HIS A 23 0.34 8.81 -0.82
N SER A 24 -0.40 7.72 -0.74
CA SER A 24 0.04 6.40 -1.19
C SER A 24 0.32 6.34 -2.69
N VAL A 25 -0.48 7.01 -3.53
CA VAL A 25 -0.22 7.12 -4.98
C VAL A 25 1.11 7.82 -5.25
N ARG A 26 1.41 8.91 -4.53
CA ARG A 26 2.69 9.61 -4.66
C ARG A 26 3.86 8.78 -4.15
N THR A 27 3.68 8.07 -3.03
CA THR A 27 4.68 7.14 -2.48
C THR A 27 4.97 6.00 -3.48
N ALA A 28 3.95 5.45 -4.13
CA ALA A 28 4.11 4.44 -5.19
C ALA A 28 4.98 4.95 -6.35
N ALA A 29 4.72 6.19 -6.83
CA ALA A 29 5.50 6.79 -7.90
C ALA A 29 6.97 7.03 -7.49
N THR A 30 7.21 7.49 -6.26
CA THR A 30 8.58 7.65 -5.74
C THR A 30 9.28 6.30 -5.58
N ALA A 31 8.59 5.27 -5.09
CA ALA A 31 9.14 3.93 -4.95
C ALA A 31 9.55 3.33 -6.31
N GLU A 32 8.73 3.52 -7.34
CA GLU A 32 9.05 3.14 -8.72
C GLU A 32 10.30 3.86 -9.23
N GLN A 33 10.39 5.19 -9.06
CA GLN A 33 11.54 5.97 -9.48
C GLN A 33 12.83 5.52 -8.79
N LEU A 34 12.79 5.28 -7.48
CA LEU A 34 13.93 4.77 -6.73
C LEU A 34 14.33 3.37 -7.22
N ALA A 35 13.36 2.51 -7.46
CA ALA A 35 13.62 1.16 -7.94
C ALA A 35 14.35 1.14 -9.29
N LEU A 36 13.94 2.02 -10.21
CA LEU A 36 14.62 2.22 -11.49
C LEU A 36 16.06 2.73 -11.32
N ILE A 37 16.29 3.68 -10.40
CA ILE A 37 17.63 4.23 -10.10
C ILE A 37 18.56 3.17 -9.53
N TYR A 38 18.05 2.34 -8.62
CA TYR A 38 18.84 1.32 -7.91
C TYR A 38 18.86 -0.05 -8.59
N GLY A 39 18.20 -0.20 -9.74
CA GLY A 39 18.19 -1.46 -10.50
C GLY A 39 17.46 -2.62 -9.82
N VAL A 40 16.42 -2.32 -9.04
CA VAL A 40 15.53 -3.32 -8.42
C VAL A 40 14.17 -3.37 -9.14
N ASP A 41 13.33 -4.36 -8.83
CA ASP A 41 12.05 -4.54 -9.51
C ASP A 41 11.08 -3.37 -9.26
N ALA A 42 10.90 -2.54 -10.29
CA ALA A 42 10.06 -1.35 -10.24
C ALA A 42 8.58 -1.69 -10.06
N VAL A 43 8.10 -2.82 -10.60
CA VAL A 43 6.68 -3.20 -10.48
C VAL A 43 6.35 -3.55 -9.04
N SER A 44 7.16 -4.39 -8.40
CA SER A 44 6.98 -4.71 -6.98
C SER A 44 7.16 -3.49 -6.08
N ALA A 45 8.14 -2.64 -6.35
CA ALA A 45 8.37 -1.43 -5.56
C ALA A 45 7.18 -0.46 -5.63
N ARG A 46 6.62 -0.26 -6.81
CA ARG A 46 5.44 0.57 -7.03
C ARG A 46 4.22 0.02 -6.31
N LEU A 47 3.98 -1.29 -6.40
CA LEU A 47 2.88 -1.96 -5.70
C LEU A 47 3.05 -1.86 -4.18
N ALA A 48 4.26 -2.10 -3.67
CA ALA A 48 4.57 -1.98 -2.25
C ALA A 48 4.37 -0.54 -1.75
N GLY A 49 4.84 0.47 -2.50
CA GLY A 49 4.64 1.87 -2.15
C GLY A 49 3.16 2.28 -2.11
N LEU A 50 2.33 1.70 -2.98
CA LEU A 50 0.88 1.94 -2.98
C LEU A 50 0.21 1.33 -1.73
N LEU A 51 0.61 0.13 -1.33
CA LEU A 51 -0.06 -0.64 -0.27
C LEU A 51 0.56 -0.49 1.13
N HIS A 52 1.70 0.21 1.26
CA HIS A 52 2.49 0.24 2.50
C HIS A 52 1.70 0.66 3.74
N ASP A 53 0.73 1.56 3.58
CA ASP A 53 -0.07 2.16 4.63
C ASP A 53 -1.52 1.61 4.65
N TRP A 54 -1.73 0.37 4.19
CA TRP A 54 -3.05 -0.25 4.04
C TRP A 54 -4.01 -0.01 5.22
N ASP A 55 -3.53 -0.14 6.45
CA ASP A 55 -4.34 0.01 7.68
C ASP A 55 -4.19 1.36 8.38
N ARG A 56 -3.61 2.38 7.71
CA ARG A 56 -3.25 3.67 8.32
C ARG A 56 -4.39 4.42 9.03
N GLU A 57 -5.62 4.28 8.54
CA GLU A 57 -6.78 5.01 9.08
C GLU A 57 -7.57 4.19 10.11
N LEU A 58 -7.15 2.96 10.42
CA LEU A 58 -7.71 2.19 11.52
C LEU A 58 -7.21 2.74 12.86
N ASP A 59 -8.06 2.69 13.89
CA ASP A 59 -7.62 2.94 15.25
C ASP A 59 -6.76 1.78 15.79
N SER A 60 -6.08 2.01 16.91
CA SER A 60 -5.11 1.06 17.46
C SER A 60 -5.72 -0.30 17.82
N ASP A 61 -6.96 -0.34 18.29
CA ASP A 61 -7.65 -1.59 18.66
C ASP A 61 -8.04 -2.37 17.40
N ALA A 62 -8.53 -1.66 16.37
CA ALA A 62 -8.86 -2.23 15.08
C ALA A 62 -7.62 -2.78 14.36
N VAL A 63 -6.48 -2.07 14.39
CA VAL A 63 -5.21 -2.56 13.84
C VAL A 63 -4.76 -3.82 14.56
N THR A 64 -4.81 -3.83 15.89
CA THR A 64 -4.41 -5.00 16.70
C THR A 64 -5.30 -6.21 16.40
N THR A 65 -6.62 -5.98 16.30
CA THR A 65 -7.59 -7.03 15.94
C THR A 65 -7.31 -7.59 14.54
N ALA A 66 -7.06 -6.71 13.56
CA ALA A 66 -6.74 -7.11 12.19
C ALA A 66 -5.41 -7.89 12.12
N ALA A 67 -4.40 -7.46 12.89
CA ALA A 67 -3.11 -8.14 12.99
C ALA A 67 -3.27 -9.56 13.54
N HIS A 68 -4.01 -9.73 14.64
CA HIS A 68 -4.30 -11.05 15.20
C HIS A 68 -5.10 -11.93 14.23
N ALA A 69 -6.10 -11.37 13.54
CA ALA A 69 -6.86 -12.10 12.51
C ALA A 69 -5.99 -12.54 11.33
N ALA A 70 -4.94 -11.79 11.00
CA ALA A 70 -3.94 -12.12 9.98
C ALA A 70 -2.86 -13.10 10.47
N GLY A 71 -2.89 -13.52 11.74
CA GLY A 71 -1.92 -14.45 12.32
C GLY A 71 -0.63 -13.78 12.82
N VAL A 72 -0.62 -12.47 12.99
CA VAL A 72 0.46 -11.74 13.67
C VAL A 72 0.27 -11.88 15.20
N PRO A 73 1.28 -12.39 15.93
CA PRO A 73 1.19 -12.60 17.38
C PRO A 73 1.15 -11.29 18.18
#